data_AF-E3P9D4-F1
#
_entry.id   AF-E3P9D4-F1
#
_cell.length_a   1.000
_cell.length_b   1.000
_cell.length_c   1.000
_cell.angle_alpha   90.00
_cell.angle_beta   90.00
_cell.angle_gamma   90.00
#
_symmetry.space_group_name_H-M   'P 1'
#
loop_
_entity.id
_entity.type
_entity.pdbx_description
1 polymer ?
#
loop_
_entity_poly.entity_id
_entity_poly.type
_entity_poly.pdbx_seq_one_letter_code
_entity_poly.pdbx_strand_id
1 'polypeptide(L)'
;KDVIAGFENASTDRSVVAVIFTGTGPNAFCTGGNTKEYSEYYSMRPEEYGAYMELFNNMVDAILMCKKPVICRVNGMRVAGGQEIGTACDLTISSDLAI
;
A
#
# COMPACT_ATOMS: atom_id res chain seq x y z
N LYS A 1 -7.20 5.79 1.61
CA LYS A 1 -7.96 6.33 2.77
C LYS A 1 -8.06 5.28 3.87
N ASP A 2 -8.70 4.13 3.63
CA ASP A 2 -8.86 3.09 4.67
C ASP A 2 -7.55 2.51 5.17
N VAL A 3 -6.56 2.37 4.29
CA VAL A 3 -5.19 1.95 4.68
C VAL A 3 -4.59 2.94 5.69
N ILE A 4 -4.67 4.25 5.43
CA ILE A 4 -4.18 5.30 6.35
C ILE A 4 -4.84 5.13 7.73
N ALA A 5 -6.18 5.09 7.76
CA ALA A 5 -6.92 4.94 9.01
C ALA A 5 -6.57 3.62 9.74
N GLY A 6 -6.39 2.52 9.01
CA GLY A 6 -5.97 1.24 9.57
C GLY A 6 -4.62 1.30 10.27
N PHE A 7 -3.62 1.94 9.64
CA PHE A 7 -2.28 2.10 10.21
C PHE A 7 -2.25 3.10 11.38
N GLU A 8 -3.03 4.17 11.33
CA GLU A 8 -3.19 5.11 12.45
C GLU A 8 -3.84 4.42 13.66
N ASN A 9 -4.91 3.68 13.44
CA ASN A 9 -5.58 2.90 14.50
C ASN A 9 -4.64 1.87 15.11
N ALA A 10 -3.98 1.06 14.28
CA ALA A 10 -3.01 0.05 14.75
C ALA A 10 -1.86 0.69 15.55
N SER A 11 -1.40 1.88 15.16
CA SER A 11 -0.33 2.60 15.87
C SER A 11 -0.73 3.03 17.27
N THR A 12 -2.01 3.33 17.51
CA THR A 12 -2.51 3.82 18.81
C THR A 12 -3.06 2.71 19.71
N ASP A 13 -3.51 1.60 19.12
CA ASP A 13 -4.02 0.47 19.87
C ASP A 13 -2.89 -0.26 20.62
N ARG A 14 -3.06 -0.39 21.95
CA ARG A 14 -2.09 -1.07 22.82
C ARG A 14 -2.20 -2.60 22.75
N SER A 15 -3.34 -3.13 22.32
CA SER A 15 -3.54 -4.56 22.11
C SER A 15 -2.87 -5.07 20.83
N VAL A 16 -2.65 -4.18 19.85
CA VAL A 16 -1.93 -4.48 18.62
C VAL A 16 -0.43 -4.44 18.86
N VAL A 17 0.27 -5.52 18.50
CA VAL A 17 1.73 -5.64 18.65
C VAL A 17 2.49 -5.65 17.32
N ALA A 18 1.80 -5.92 16.21
CA ALA A 18 2.34 -5.91 14.85
C ALA A 18 1.19 -5.81 13.83
N VAL A 19 1.51 -5.44 12.59
CA VAL A 19 0.56 -5.39 11.46
C VAL A 19 1.02 -6.36 10.38
N ILE A 20 0.12 -7.23 9.92
CA ILE A 20 0.33 -8.03 8.71
C ILE A 20 -0.44 -7.38 7.56
N PHE A 21 0.27 -6.90 6.54
CA PHE A 21 -0.33 -6.28 5.37
C PHE A 21 -0.25 -7.21 4.16
N THR A 22 -1.39 -7.44 3.50
CA THR A 22 -1.53 -8.43 2.42
C THR A 22 -2.60 -7.99 1.43
N GLY A 23 -2.47 -8.42 0.17
CA GLY A 23 -3.56 -8.34 -0.80
C GLY A 23 -4.62 -9.40 -0.53
N THR A 24 -5.80 -9.20 -1.10
CA THR A 24 -6.90 -10.18 -1.10
C THR A 24 -6.79 -11.11 -2.31
N GLY A 25 -7.34 -12.33 -2.18
CA GLY A 25 -7.28 -13.33 -3.23
C GLY A 25 -5.87 -13.94 -3.45
N PRO A 26 -5.71 -14.79 -4.47
CA PRO A 26 -4.49 -15.57 -4.65
C PRO A 26 -3.48 -15.00 -5.66
N ASN A 27 -3.86 -14.01 -6.48
CA ASN A 27 -3.09 -13.67 -7.69
C ASN A 27 -2.15 -12.47 -7.51
N ALA A 28 -2.55 -11.50 -6.67
CA ALA A 28 -1.81 -10.25 -6.52
C ALA A 28 -1.84 -9.77 -5.07
N PHE A 29 -0.70 -9.22 -4.64
CA PHE A 29 -0.66 -8.32 -3.49
C PHE A 29 -1.22 -6.96 -3.91
N CYS A 30 -0.63 -6.36 -4.94
CA CYS A 30 -1.06 -5.09 -5.50
C CYS A 30 -0.47 -4.95 -6.92
N THR A 31 -1.33 -4.76 -7.92
CA THR A 31 -0.93 -4.57 -9.32
C THR A 31 -0.48 -3.14 -9.63
N GLY A 32 -0.46 -2.26 -8.63
CA GLY A 32 -0.14 -0.84 -8.77
C GLY A 32 -1.33 -0.01 -9.23
N GLY A 33 -1.00 1.16 -9.79
CA GLY A 33 -1.96 2.15 -10.25
C GLY A 33 -2.86 1.69 -11.40
N ASN A 34 -4.07 2.23 -11.46
CA ASN A 34 -4.97 2.00 -12.58
C ASN A 34 -4.53 2.80 -13.81
N THR A 35 -3.78 2.15 -14.71
CA THR A 35 -3.21 2.78 -15.91
C THR A 35 -4.27 3.32 -16.86
N LYS A 36 -5.46 2.71 -16.92
CA LYS A 36 -6.58 3.21 -17.73
C LYS A 36 -7.11 4.52 -17.19
N GLU A 37 -7.28 4.61 -15.87
CA GLU A 37 -7.69 5.85 -15.20
C GLU A 37 -6.64 6.95 -15.38
N TYR A 38 -5.35 6.59 -15.31
CA TYR A 38 -4.25 7.51 -15.58
C TYR A 38 -4.34 8.11 -16.99
N SER A 39 -4.56 7.27 -18.00
CA SER A 39 -4.65 7.73 -19.39
C SER A 39 -5.93 8.51 -19.69
N GLU A 40 -7.08 8.06 -19.19
CA GLU A 40 -8.39 8.59 -19.60
C GLU A 40 -8.86 9.77 -18.73
N TYR A 41 -8.45 9.81 -17.46
CA TYR A 41 -8.91 10.81 -16.50
C TYR A 41 -7.81 11.81 -16.13
N TYR A 42 -6.67 11.33 -15.61
CA TYR A 42 -5.65 12.19 -15.01
C TYR A 42 -4.73 12.89 -16.01
N SER A 43 -4.52 12.33 -17.20
CA SER A 43 -3.59 12.85 -18.22
C SER A 43 -3.83 14.32 -18.61
N MET A 44 -5.07 14.81 -18.47
CA MET A 44 -5.47 16.19 -18.78
C MET A 44 -5.94 16.96 -17.55
N ARG A 45 -5.69 16.43 -16.34
CA ARG A 45 -6.24 16.91 -15.06
C ARG A 45 -5.13 16.93 -13.99
N PRO A 46 -4.18 17.88 -14.09
CA PRO A 46 -2.98 17.87 -13.26
C PRO A 46 -3.27 18.13 -11.78
N GLU A 47 -4.27 18.95 -11.44
CA GLU A 47 -4.63 19.22 -10.04
C GLU A 47 -5.24 17.98 -9.38
N GLU A 48 -6.14 17.29 -10.07
CA GLU A 48 -6.74 16.05 -9.60
C GLU A 48 -5.72 14.91 -9.51
N TYR A 49 -4.78 14.85 -10.45
CA TYR A 49 -3.66 13.91 -10.36
C TYR A 49 -2.76 14.21 -9.16
N GLY A 50 -2.48 15.48 -8.89
CA GLY A 50 -1.75 15.93 -7.71
C GLY A 50 -2.42 15.49 -6.41
N ALA A 51 -3.73 15.72 -6.28
CA ALA A 51 -4.50 15.29 -5.11
C ALA A 51 -4.54 13.75 -4.95
N TYR A 52 -4.61 13.01 -6.05
CA TYR A 52 -4.52 11.54 -6.05
C TYR A 52 -3.14 11.06 -5.59
N MET A 53 -2.07 11.66 -6.09
CA MET A 53 -0.68 11.36 -5.68
C MET A 53 -0.43 11.71 -4.22
N GLU A 54 -0.96 12.84 -3.73
CA GLU A 54 -0.88 13.23 -2.32
C GLU A 54 -1.55 12.19 -1.42
N LEU A 55 -2.74 11.69 -1.81
CA LEU A 55 -3.41 10.63 -1.06
C LEU A 55 -2.60 9.32 -1.05
N PHE A 56 -1.96 8.98 -2.17
CA PHE A 56 -1.08 7.82 -2.26
C PHE A 56 0.16 7.97 -1.37
N ASN A 57 0.83 9.13 -1.40
CA ASN A 57 1.99 9.42 -0.57
C ASN A 57 1.63 9.37 0.93
N ASN A 58 0.51 9.98 1.33
CA ASN A 58 0.02 9.91 2.71
C ASN A 58 -0.26 8.48 3.17
N MET A 59 -0.68 7.59 2.25
CA MET A 59 -0.82 6.16 2.55
C MET A 59 0.53 5.48 2.76
N VAL A 60 1.52 5.76 1.91
CA VAL A 60 2.88 5.23 2.06
C VAL A 60 3.50 5.73 3.38
N ASP A 61 3.35 7.01 3.71
CA ASP A 61 3.82 7.60 4.96
C ASP A 61 3.16 6.97 6.18
N ALA A 62 1.85 6.70 6.13
CA ALA A 62 1.16 6.03 7.24
C ALA A 62 1.69 4.61 7.52
N ILE A 63 2.12 3.89 6.47
CA ILE A 63 2.76 2.58 6.61
C ILE A 63 4.15 2.76 7.23
N LEU A 64 4.97 3.63 6.63
CA LEU A 64 6.36 3.87 7.03
C LEU A 64 6.49 4.39 8.48
N MET A 65 5.53 5.22 8.90
CA MET A 65 5.50 5.85 10.22
C MET A 65 4.71 5.04 11.26
N CYS A 66 4.28 3.81 10.91
CA CYS A 66 3.53 2.97 11.83
C CYS A 66 4.36 2.70 13.10
N LYS A 67 3.73 2.84 14.27
CA LYS A 67 4.41 2.65 15.57
C LYS A 67 4.54 1.18 15.97
N LYS A 68 4.25 0.27 15.05
CA LYS A 68 4.23 -1.19 15.23
C LYS A 68 4.99 -1.82 14.08
N PRO A 69 5.69 -2.95 14.29
CA PRO A 69 6.33 -3.68 13.19
C PRO A 69 5.31 -4.06 12.11
N VAL A 70 5.62 -3.71 10.86
CA VAL A 70 4.79 -3.97 9.68
C VAL A 70 5.43 -5.05 8.82
N ILE A 71 4.72 -6.17 8.67
CA ILE A 71 5.15 -7.30 7.85
C ILE A 71 4.27 -7.32 6.59
N CYS A 72 4.90 -7.13 5.44
CA CYS A 72 4.29 -7.33 4.14
C CYS A 72 4.25 -8.81 3.80
N ARG A 73 3.05 -9.41 3.78
CA ARG A 73 2.83 -10.78 3.30
C ARG A 73 2.44 -10.73 1.83
N VAL A 74 3.39 -11.04 0.95
CA VAL A 74 3.20 -10.98 -0.50
C VAL A 74 2.63 -12.30 -0.99
N ASN A 75 1.35 -12.28 -1.35
CA ASN A 75 0.56 -13.43 -1.81
C ASN A 75 0.56 -13.62 -3.33
N GLY A 76 1.16 -12.69 -4.09
CA GLY A 76 1.18 -12.72 -5.55
C GLY A 76 1.84 -11.47 -6.13
N MET A 77 1.48 -11.09 -7.36
CA MET A 77 2.04 -9.92 -8.05
C MET A 77 2.14 -8.66 -7.18
N ARG A 78 3.32 -8.03 -7.18
CA ARG A 78 3.58 -6.76 -6.51
C ARG A 78 4.30 -5.82 -7.49
N VAL A 79 3.60 -4.82 -8.03
CA VAL A 79 4.08 -4.04 -9.19
C VAL A 79 3.91 -2.53 -8.98
N ALA A 80 4.88 -1.72 -9.42
CA ALA A 80 4.86 -0.25 -9.41
C ALA A 80 4.49 0.32 -8.02
N GLY A 81 3.38 1.04 -7.88
CA GLY A 81 2.91 1.54 -6.57
C GLY A 81 2.72 0.42 -5.53
N GLY A 82 2.44 -0.82 -5.95
CA GLY A 82 2.45 -1.98 -5.06
C GLY A 82 3.84 -2.34 -4.52
N GLN A 83 4.90 -2.10 -5.30
CA GLN A 83 6.28 -2.21 -4.83
C GLN A 83 6.59 -1.13 -3.81
N GLU A 84 6.20 0.12 -4.05
CA GLU A 84 6.39 1.24 -3.12
C GLU A 84 5.70 0.96 -1.78
N ILE A 85 4.44 0.53 -1.80
CA ILE A 85 3.68 0.13 -0.60
C ILE A 85 4.43 -0.93 0.21
N GLY A 86 4.91 -2.00 -0.42
CA GLY A 86 5.58 -3.06 0.32
C GLY A 86 6.99 -2.70 0.79
N THR A 87 7.64 -1.69 0.20
CA THR A 87 8.97 -1.20 0.60
C THR A 87 8.86 -0.25 1.80
N ALA A 88 7.69 0.35 2.01
CA ALA A 88 7.39 1.10 3.23
C ALA A 88 7.22 0.19 4.46
N CYS A 89 6.99 -1.10 4.27
CA CYS A 89 6.93 -2.08 5.37
C CYS A 89 8.34 -2.45 5.88
N ASP A 90 8.45 -2.82 7.16
CA ASP A 90 9.74 -3.18 7.78
C ASP A 90 10.33 -4.50 7.23
N LEU A 91 9.46 -5.49 6.98
CA LEU A 91 9.86 -6.81 6.51
C LEU A 91 8.90 -7.30 5.43
N THR A 92 9.43 -7.97 4.41
CA THR A 92 8.62 -8.69 3.42
C THR A 92 8.82 -10.19 3.54
N ILE A 93 7.71 -10.93 3.59
CA ILE A 93 7.68 -12.38 3.40
C ILE A 93 6.92 -12.67 2.11
N SER A 94 7.62 -13.22 1.13
CA SER A 94 7.07 -13.51 -0.18
C SER A 94 6.72 -14.99 -0.32
N SER A 95 5.58 -15.25 -0.96
CA SER A 95 5.30 -16.58 -1.52
C SER A 95 6.35 -16.91 -2.59
N ASP A 96 6.76 -18.18 -2.66
CA ASP A 96 7.62 -18.69 -3.75
C ASP A 96 6.94 -18.57 -5.12
N LEU A 97 5.61 -18.41 -5.14
CA LEU A 97 4.80 -18.22 -6.34
C LEU A 97 4.49 -16.74 -6.65
N ALA A 98 4.98 -15.81 -5.82
CA ALA A 98 4.84 -14.39 -6.12
C ALA A 98 5.76 -13.99 -7.27
N ILE A 99 5.30 -13.03 -8.09
CA ILE A 99 5.98 -12.52 -9.29
C ILE A 99 6.20 -11.02 -9.14
#